data_AF-A0A1X7SNL7-F1
#
_entry.id   AF-A0A1X7SNL7-F1
#
_cell.length_a   1.000
_cell.length_b   1.000
_cell.length_c   1.000
_cell.angle_alpha   90.00
_cell.angle_beta   90.00
_cell.angle_gamma   90.00
#
_symmetry.space_group_name_H-M   'P 1'
#
loop_
_entity.id
_entity.type
_entity.pdbx_description
1 polymer ?
#
loop_
_entity_poly.entity_id
_entity_poly.type
_entity_poly.pdbx_seq_one_letter_code
_entity_poly.pdbx_strand_id
1 'polypeptide(L)'
;MGERKVLNKYYPPDLENFKLPKLNPNRCKQYVVRLMIPFTMRCKTCGNHIYHGKKFNARKETVEGEKYLGMPIFRFYIRCPVCLSEISFK
;
A
#
# COMPACT_ATOMS: atom_id res chain seq x y z
N MET A 1 -2.92 23.14 17.45
CA MET A 1 -2.48 22.21 16.37
C MET A 1 -1.05 22.59 16.01
N GLY A 2 -0.14 21.61 15.93
CA GLY A 2 1.23 21.88 15.49
C GLY A 2 1.30 22.22 14.00
N GLU A 3 2.31 22.97 13.59
CA GLU A 3 2.54 23.33 12.19
C GLU A 3 2.82 22.09 11.32
N ARG A 4 2.53 22.13 10.01
CA ARG A 4 2.86 21.03 9.08
C ARG A 4 4.38 20.80 8.98
N LYS A 5 5.17 21.86 9.12
CA LYS A 5 6.63 21.85 9.02
C LYS A 5 7.24 22.36 10.33
N VAL A 6 7.09 21.60 11.40
CA VAL A 6 7.70 21.94 12.69
C VAL A 6 9.22 21.89 12.57
N LEU A 7 9.89 23.00 12.91
CA LEU A 7 11.36 23.09 12.94
C LEU A 7 11.95 22.22 14.05
N ASN A 8 11.43 22.36 15.27
CA ASN A 8 11.96 21.68 16.45
C ASN A 8 10.90 20.81 17.12
N LYS A 9 11.26 19.55 17.40
CA LYS A 9 10.47 18.66 18.26
C LYS A 9 11.14 18.62 19.63
N TYR A 10 10.36 18.61 20.69
CA TYR A 10 10.88 18.40 22.03
C TYR A 10 11.34 16.94 22.19
N TYR A 11 12.59 16.75 22.58
CA TYR A 11 13.14 15.46 22.96
C TYR A 11 13.42 15.48 24.46
N PRO A 12 12.99 14.46 25.23
CA PRO A 12 13.29 14.42 26.66
C PRO A 12 14.80 14.25 26.89
N PRO A 13 15.34 14.79 28.00
CA PRO A 13 16.79 14.82 28.26
C PRO A 13 17.43 13.43 28.41
N ASP A 14 16.64 12.42 28.80
CA ASP A 14 17.10 11.04 29.01
C ASP A 14 17.04 10.17 27.73
N LEU A 15 16.61 10.74 26.58
CA LEU A 15 16.40 9.98 25.35
C LEU A 15 17.72 9.70 24.63
N GLU A 16 18.25 8.50 24.87
CA GLU A 16 19.38 7.96 24.11
C GLU A 16 18.91 7.35 22.78
N ASN A 17 19.31 7.96 21.66
CA ASN A 17 18.91 7.54 20.31
C ASN A 17 19.25 6.07 19.98
N PHE A 18 20.29 5.51 20.62
CA PHE A 18 20.74 4.13 20.39
C PHE A 18 19.87 3.07 21.08
N LYS A 19 19.09 3.45 22.11
CA LYS A 19 18.29 2.50 22.91
C LYS A 19 16.92 2.21 22.29
N LEU A 20 16.53 2.93 21.24
CA LEU A 20 15.24 2.76 20.59
C LEU A 20 15.23 1.48 19.73
N PRO A 21 14.27 0.56 19.94
CA PRO A 21 14.17 -0.63 19.12
C PRO A 21 13.77 -0.26 17.69
N LYS A 22 14.50 -0.79 16.71
CA LYS A 22 14.07 -0.73 15.31
C LYS A 22 12.94 -1.75 15.12
N LEU A 23 11.80 -1.30 14.61
CA LEU A 23 10.75 -2.21 14.20
C LEU A 23 11.26 -2.99 12.99
N ASN A 24 11.39 -4.32 13.12
CA ASN A 24 11.64 -5.21 12.00
C ASN A 24 10.29 -5.60 11.39
N PRO A 25 9.81 -4.92 10.33
CA PRO A 25 8.56 -5.32 9.71
C PRO A 25 8.70 -6.73 9.14
N ASN A 26 7.66 -7.54 9.30
CA ASN A 26 7.55 -8.84 8.63
C ASN A 26 7.80 -8.68 7.13
N ARG A 27 8.47 -9.68 6.52
CA ARG A 27 8.87 -9.63 5.09
C ARG A 27 7.67 -9.43 4.15
N CYS A 28 6.52 -10.03 4.44
CA CYS A 28 5.27 -9.86 3.71
C CYS A 28 4.39 -8.71 4.26
N LYS A 29 4.95 -7.52 4.50
CA LYS A 29 4.14 -6.38 4.98
C LYS A 29 3.26 -5.84 3.86
N GLN A 30 1.96 -5.82 4.11
CA GLN A 30 0.98 -5.16 3.23
C GLN A 30 0.92 -3.67 3.56
N TYR A 31 1.12 -2.84 2.54
CA TYR A 31 1.05 -1.38 2.66
C TYR A 31 -0.24 -0.86 2.02
N VAL A 32 -0.91 0.09 2.66
CA VAL A 32 -2.09 0.74 2.07
C VAL A 32 -1.62 1.90 1.20
N VAL A 33 -1.99 1.89 -0.08
CA VAL A 33 -1.61 2.91 -1.07
C VAL A 33 -2.86 3.35 -1.84
N ARG A 34 -2.94 4.65 -2.15
CA ARG A 34 -3.99 5.17 -3.04
C ARG A 34 -3.49 5.15 -4.48
N LEU A 35 -4.14 4.38 -5.35
CA LEU A 35 -3.75 4.23 -6.75
C LEU A 35 -4.92 4.41 -7.71
N MET A 36 -4.63 4.72 -8.96
CA MET A 36 -5.58 4.70 -10.06
C MET A 36 -5.46 3.38 -10.80
N ILE A 37 -6.59 2.84 -11.27
CA ILE A 37 -6.57 1.64 -12.10
C ILE A 37 -6.01 1.96 -13.49
N PRO A 38 -5.02 1.18 -13.98
CA PRO A 38 -4.36 1.45 -15.25
C PRO A 38 -5.16 0.99 -16.48
N PHE A 39 -6.04 -0.01 -16.36
CA PHE A 39 -6.81 -0.57 -17.46
C PHE A 39 -8.29 -0.77 -17.10
N THR A 40 -9.17 -0.72 -18.08
CA THR A 40 -10.59 -1.04 -17.86
C THR A 40 -10.75 -2.53 -17.53
N MET A 41 -11.54 -2.85 -16.52
CA MET A 41 -11.73 -4.23 -16.06
C MET A 41 -13.19 -4.49 -15.69
N ARG A 42 -13.65 -5.72 -15.90
CA ARG A 42 -14.98 -6.18 -15.51
C ARG A 42 -14.89 -7.09 -14.30
N CYS A 43 -15.68 -6.80 -13.27
CA CYS A 43 -15.75 -7.64 -12.08
C CYS A 43 -16.48 -8.96 -12.41
N LYS A 44 -15.87 -10.10 -12.06
CA LYS A 44 -16.43 -11.43 -12.37
C LYS A 44 -17.68 -11.78 -11.55
N THR A 45 -17.81 -11.23 -10.34
CA THR A 45 -18.91 -11.56 -9.41
C THR A 45 -20.16 -10.75 -9.67
N CYS A 46 -20.06 -9.43 -9.85
CA CYS A 46 -21.22 -8.55 -10.04
C CYS A 46 -21.37 -8.02 -11.48
N GLY A 47 -20.42 -8.30 -12.37
CA GLY A 47 -20.43 -7.80 -13.74
C GLY A 47 -20.16 -6.30 -13.89
N ASN A 48 -19.91 -5.56 -12.79
CA ASN A 48 -19.66 -4.13 -12.83
C ASN A 48 -18.36 -3.81 -13.60
N HIS A 49 -18.39 -2.74 -14.38
CA HIS A 49 -17.24 -2.24 -15.13
C HIS A 49 -16.51 -1.17 -14.32
N ILE A 50 -15.22 -1.40 -14.11
CA ILE A 50 -14.33 -0.43 -13.50
C ILE A 50 -13.47 0.18 -14.60
N TYR A 51 -13.72 1.45 -14.87
CA TYR A 51 -13.01 2.18 -15.91
C TYR A 51 -11.60 2.59 -15.46
N HIS A 52 -10.72 2.83 -16.44
CA HIS A 52 -9.38 3.37 -16.21
C HIS A 52 -9.45 4.69 -15.42
N GLY A 53 -8.44 4.97 -14.61
CA GLY A 53 -8.35 6.22 -13.84
C GLY A 53 -9.19 6.25 -12.55
N LYS A 54 -10.03 5.24 -12.28
CA LYS A 54 -10.78 5.17 -11.02
C LYS A 54 -9.81 4.98 -9.84
N LYS A 55 -9.94 5.85 -8.82
CA LYS A 55 -9.08 5.87 -7.62
C LYS A 55 -9.54 4.85 -6.59
N PHE A 56 -8.61 4.07 -6.04
CA PHE A 56 -8.85 3.09 -4.98
C PHE A 56 -7.83 3.21 -3.85
N ASN A 57 -8.27 2.84 -2.65
CA ASN A 57 -7.36 2.49 -1.57
C ASN A 57 -7.04 1.00 -1.71
N ALA A 58 -5.83 0.69 -2.14
CA ALA A 58 -5.38 -0.66 -2.43
C ALA A 58 -4.35 -1.12 -1.39
N ARG A 59 -4.28 -2.44 -1.18
CA ARG A 59 -3.16 -3.05 -0.44
C ARG A 59 -2.08 -3.44 -1.43
N LYS A 60 -0.85 -3.00 -1.19
CA LYS A 60 0.35 -3.32 -1.95
C LYS A 60 1.16 -4.37 -1.19
N GLU A 61 1.54 -5.42 -1.89
CA GLU A 61 2.43 -6.47 -1.41
C GLU A 61 3.59 -6.65 -2.40
N THR A 62 4.79 -6.94 -1.90
CA THR A 62 5.92 -7.34 -2.74
C THR A 62 5.86 -8.86 -2.89
N VAL A 63 5.80 -9.36 -4.13
CA VAL A 63 5.71 -10.81 -4.35
C VAL A 63 7.07 -11.44 -4.07
N GLU A 64 7.11 -12.37 -3.12
CA GLU A 64 8.32 -13.13 -2.82
C GLU A 64 8.54 -14.23 -3.87
N GLY A 65 9.80 -14.48 -4.23
CA GLY A 65 10.18 -15.51 -5.22
C GLY A 65 10.14 -15.08 -6.69
N GLU A 66 9.45 -14.00 -7.03
CA GLU A 66 9.33 -13.51 -8.41
C GLU A 66 9.98 -12.14 -8.57
N LYS A 67 11.11 -12.09 -9.28
CA LYS A 67 11.80 -10.86 -9.66
C LYS A 67 12.05 -10.85 -11.15
N TYR A 68 11.78 -9.74 -11.80
CA TYR A 68 12.09 -9.58 -13.22
C TYR A 68 13.41 -8.84 -13.37
N LEU A 69 14.47 -9.51 -13.84
CA LEU A 69 15.81 -8.93 -14.01
C LEU A 69 16.33 -8.20 -12.75
N GLY A 70 15.98 -8.72 -11.56
CA GLY A 70 16.32 -8.10 -10.26
C GLY A 70 15.32 -7.06 -9.75
N MET A 71 14.34 -6.63 -10.54
CA MET A 71 13.28 -5.72 -10.13
C MET A 71 12.17 -6.46 -9.36
N PRO A 72 11.72 -5.92 -8.22
CA PRO A 72 10.63 -6.53 -7.45
C PRO A 72 9.31 -6.36 -8.20
N ILE A 73 8.50 -7.42 -8.21
CA ILE A 73 7.14 -7.37 -8.74
C ILE A 73 6.17 -7.12 -7.58
N PHE A 74 5.18 -6.26 -7.81
CA PHE A 74 4.18 -5.91 -6.82
C PHE A 74 2.84 -6.56 -7.15
N ARG A 75 2.09 -6.90 -6.11
CA ARG A 75 0.70 -7.29 -6.21
C ARG A 75 -0.17 -6.27 -5.50
N PHE A 76 -1.23 -5.85 -6.16
CA PHE A 76 -2.20 -4.91 -5.61
C PHE A 76 -3.53 -5.60 -5.40
N TYR A 77 -4.14 -5.35 -4.25
CA TYR A 77 -5.49 -5.81 -3.91
C TYR A 77 -6.43 -4.61 -3.85
N ILE A 78 -7.49 -4.66 -4.66
CA ILE A 78 -8.57 -3.68 -4.71
C ILE A 78 -9.88 -4.36 -4.35
N ARG A 79 -10.82 -3.61 -3.75
CA ARG A 79 -12.20 -4.07 -3.56
C ARG A 79 -13.12 -3.47 -4.60
N CYS A 80 -13.98 -4.31 -5.17
CA CYS A 80 -15.03 -3.83 -6.07
C CYS A 80 -16.00 -2.91 -5.29
N PRO A 81 -16.41 -1.75 -5.84
CA PRO A 81 -17.28 -0.81 -5.13
C PRO A 81 -18.70 -1.33 -4.88
N VAL A 82 -19.13 -2.39 -5.58
CA VAL A 82 -20.50 -2.94 -5.48
C VAL A 82 -20.54 -4.19 -4.62
N CYS A 83 -19.77 -5.22 -4.99
CA CYS A 83 -19.82 -6.53 -4.33
C CYS A 83 -18.70 -6.75 -3.30
N LEU A 84 -17.82 -5.77 -3.09
CA LEU A 84 -16.67 -5.83 -2.17
C LEU A 84 -15.69 -6.99 -2.42
N SER A 85 -15.86 -7.74 -3.51
CA SER A 85 -14.96 -8.82 -3.88
C SER A 85 -13.56 -8.28 -4.09
N GLU A 86 -12.56 -8.99 -3.56
CA GLU A 86 -11.18 -8.64 -3.75
C GLU A 86 -10.73 -9.00 -5.16
N ILE A 87 -10.12 -8.05 -5.84
CA ILE A 87 -9.54 -8.21 -7.16
C ILE A 87 -8.05 -7.91 -7.03
N SER A 88 -7.23 -8.86 -7.47
CA SER A 88 -5.78 -8.74 -7.43
C SER A 88 -5.21 -8.62 -8.83
N PHE A 89 -4.24 -7.74 -9.01
CA PHE A 89 -3.42 -7.70 -10.21
C PHE A 89 -1.94 -7.59 -9.83
N LYS A 90 -1.10 -8.07 -10.73
CA LYS A 90 0.35 -8.15 -10.65
C LYS A 90 0.92 -7.38 -11.83
#